data_AF-A0A397VB87-F1
#
_entry.id   AF-A0A397VB87-F1
#
_cell.length_a   1.000
_cell.length_b   1.000
_cell.length_c   1.000
_cell.angle_alpha   90.00
_cell.angle_beta   90.00
_cell.angle_gamma   90.00
#
_symmetry.space_group_name_H-M   'P 1'
#
loop_
_entity.id
_entity.type
_entity.pdbx_description
1 polymer ?
#
loop_
_entity_poly.entity_id
_entity_poly.type
_entity_poly.pdbx_seq_one_letter_code
_entity_poly.pdbx_strand_id
1 'polypeptide(L)'
;SSDNICCNKRNSRRKASSSTNNHNSCNATRRTKASSSTNNHNSCNATRRTKASSSTNNHNSCNATRRTKASRSTNNHNSCNATRRTKASRSSNNHNSCNA
;
A
#
# COMPACT_ATOMS: atom_id res chain seq x y z
N SER A 1 6.49 -32.16 3.41
CA SER A 1 7.23 -31.31 2.46
C SER A 1 6.31 -30.30 1.82
N SER A 2 6.70 -29.04 1.95
CA SER A 2 6.51 -27.96 0.97
C SER A 2 5.12 -27.33 0.84
N ASP A 3 4.89 -26.37 1.75
CA ASP A 3 4.45 -25.00 1.45
C ASP A 3 3.16 -24.80 0.65
N ASN A 4 2.02 -25.02 1.32
CA ASN A 4 0.74 -24.42 0.94
C ASN A 4 0.71 -22.90 1.28
N ILE A 5 1.71 -22.12 0.83
CA ILE A 5 1.72 -20.64 0.91
C ILE A 5 1.40 -20.07 -0.47
N CYS A 6 0.34 -20.58 -1.09
CA CYS A 6 -0.31 -19.85 -2.18
C CYS A 6 -0.88 -18.56 -1.59
N CYS A 7 -0.23 -17.42 -1.85
CA CYS A 7 -0.55 -16.15 -1.22
C CYS A 7 -2.03 -15.78 -1.43
N ASN A 8 -2.85 -15.88 -0.39
CA ASN A 8 -4.29 -15.66 -0.47
C ASN A 8 -4.66 -14.26 -0.98
N LYS A 9 -5.77 -14.19 -1.75
CA LYS A 9 -6.42 -12.93 -2.11
C LYS A 9 -6.92 -12.26 -0.84
N ARG A 10 -6.53 -11.00 -0.62
CA ARG A 10 -6.92 -10.25 0.59
C ARG A 10 -7.67 -9.00 0.24
N ASN A 11 -8.91 -8.91 0.69
CA ASN A 11 -9.70 -7.69 0.66
C ASN A 11 -9.92 -7.21 2.09
N SER A 12 -9.53 -5.97 2.41
CA SER A 12 -9.80 -5.42 3.74
C SER A 12 -10.20 -3.95 3.68
N ARG A 13 -11.17 -3.61 4.54
CA ARG A 13 -11.59 -2.24 4.82
C ARG A 13 -11.37 -2.00 6.30
N ARG A 14 -10.65 -0.93 6.64
CA ARG A 14 -10.35 -0.61 8.04
C ARG A 14 -10.63 0.86 8.32
N LYS A 15 -11.39 1.10 9.39
CA LYS A 15 -11.68 2.43 9.94
C LYS A 15 -11.23 2.41 11.40
N ALA A 16 -10.25 3.24 11.75
CA ALA A 16 -9.69 3.28 13.11
C ALA A 16 -9.02 4.64 13.35
N SER A 17 -8.79 5.02 14.60
CA SER A 17 -8.03 6.23 14.94
C SER A 17 -6.58 6.12 14.46
N SER A 18 -5.99 4.94 14.65
CA SER A 18 -4.69 4.54 14.10
C SER A 18 -4.79 3.16 13.46
N SER A 19 -4.05 2.93 12.37
CA SER A 19 -4.01 1.62 11.72
C SER A 19 -2.62 1.25 11.23
N THR A 20 -2.09 0.15 11.77
CA THR A 20 -0.89 -0.53 11.29
C THR A 20 -1.27 -1.84 10.60
N ASN A 21 -0.70 -2.10 9.43
CA ASN A 21 -0.94 -3.35 8.71
C ASN A 21 0.33 -3.87 8.03
N ASN A 22 0.64 -5.15 8.23
CA ASN A 22 1.74 -5.86 7.56
C ASN A 22 1.23 -7.17 6.91
N HIS A 23 1.57 -7.42 5.64
CA HIS A 23 1.10 -8.62 4.93
C HIS A 23 1.73 -8.90 3.55
N ASN A 24 1.79 -10.18 3.13
CA ASN A 24 2.21 -10.66 1.79
C ASN A 24 1.10 -11.42 1.02
N SER A 25 0.57 -10.87 -0.06
CA SER A 25 -0.57 -11.46 -0.80
C SER A 25 -0.39 -11.41 -2.31
N CYS A 26 -0.82 -12.43 -3.07
CA CYS A 26 -0.77 -12.37 -4.54
C CYS A 26 -1.72 -11.31 -5.09
N ASN A 27 -2.90 -11.15 -4.48
CA ASN A 27 -3.88 -10.16 -4.91
C ASN A 27 -4.49 -9.43 -3.70
N ALA A 28 -4.27 -8.13 -3.60
CA ALA A 28 -4.69 -7.34 -2.44
C ALA A 28 -5.57 -6.16 -2.86
N THR A 29 -6.73 -6.02 -2.23
CA THR A 29 -7.50 -4.76 -2.24
C THR A 29 -7.62 -4.22 -0.83
N ARG A 30 -7.12 -3.01 -0.57
CA ARG A 30 -7.24 -2.39 0.76
C ARG A 30 -7.77 -0.98 0.72
N ARG A 31 -8.69 -0.71 1.65
CA ARG A 31 -9.21 0.64 1.93
C ARG A 31 -9.00 0.97 3.40
N THR A 32 -8.18 1.97 3.68
CA THR A 32 -7.90 2.42 5.04
C THR A 32 -8.37 3.86 5.23
N LYS A 33 -9.17 4.10 6.26
CA LYS A 33 -9.54 5.44 6.74
C LYS A 33 -9.11 5.57 8.20
N ALA A 34 -8.10 6.39 8.47
CA ALA A 34 -7.60 6.58 9.83
C ALA A 34 -7.05 7.98 10.05
N SER A 35 -6.85 8.44 11.28
CA SER A 35 -6.13 9.70 11.52
C SER A 35 -4.64 9.52 11.20
N SER A 36 -4.08 8.39 11.61
CA SER A 36 -2.73 7.94 11.23
C SER A 36 -2.77 6.54 10.63
N SER A 37 -2.01 6.28 9.57
CA SER A 37 -1.91 4.95 8.97
C SER A 37 -0.49 4.60 8.53
N THR A 38 -0.02 3.44 8.99
CA THR A 38 1.24 2.82 8.56
C THR A 38 0.93 1.49 7.87
N ASN A 39 1.34 1.33 6.61
CA ASN A 39 1.17 0.05 5.91
C ASN A 39 2.48 -0.42 5.28
N ASN A 40 2.85 -1.68 5.54
CA ASN A 40 3.97 -2.35 4.90
C ASN A 40 3.47 -3.62 4.19
N HIS A 41 3.59 -3.75 2.86
CA HIS A 41 3.09 -4.95 2.17
C HIS A 41 3.97 -5.38 0.99
N ASN A 42 3.98 -6.68 0.72
CA ASN A 42 4.49 -7.24 -0.54
C ASN A 42 3.34 -7.89 -1.33
N SER A 43 3.23 -7.63 -2.62
CA SER A 43 2.13 -8.19 -3.42
C SER A 43 2.36 -8.21 -4.92
N CYS A 44 2.02 -9.30 -5.59
CA CYS A 44 2.07 -9.33 -7.07
C CYS A 44 1.07 -8.36 -7.70
N ASN A 45 -0.15 -8.28 -7.18
CA ASN A 45 -1.18 -7.35 -7.65
C ASN A 45 -1.87 -6.64 -6.48
N ALA A 46 -1.76 -5.31 -6.38
CA ALA A 46 -2.35 -4.55 -5.29
C ALA A 46 -3.11 -3.30 -5.71
N THR A 47 -4.34 -3.19 -5.21
CA THR A 47 -5.12 -1.94 -5.23
C THR A 47 -5.24 -1.39 -3.82
N ARG A 48 -4.73 -0.17 -3.59
CA ARG A 48 -4.75 0.48 -2.27
C ARG A 48 -5.36 1.88 -2.31
N ARG A 49 -6.27 2.13 -1.38
CA ARG A 49 -6.86 3.45 -1.12
C ARG A 49 -6.68 3.83 0.34
N THR A 50 -5.88 4.85 0.62
CA THR A 50 -5.66 5.35 1.98
C THR A 50 -6.16 6.79 2.10
N LYS A 51 -7.01 7.04 3.08
CA LYS A 51 -7.43 8.39 3.50
C LYS A 51 -7.01 8.58 4.95
N ALA A 52 -6.03 9.44 5.21
CA ALA A 52 -5.58 9.71 6.57
C ALA A 52 -5.06 11.13 6.78
N SER A 53 -4.94 11.62 8.00
CA SER A 53 -4.27 12.92 8.22
C SER A 53 -2.76 12.76 8.02
N SER A 54 -2.19 11.67 8.53
CA SER A 54 -0.82 11.24 8.27
C SER A 54 -0.79 9.80 7.73
N SER A 55 0.02 9.54 6.70
CA SER A 55 0.19 8.18 6.16
C SER A 55 1.63 7.85 5.80
N THR A 56 2.11 6.72 6.31
CA THR A 56 3.39 6.10 5.92
C THR A 56 3.12 4.79 5.20
N ASN A 57 3.66 4.60 3.99
CA ASN A 57 3.45 3.36 3.24
C ASN A 57 4.73 2.85 2.58
N ASN A 58 5.17 1.65 2.97
CA ASN A 58 6.27 0.93 2.32
C ASN A 58 5.73 -0.29 1.56
N HIS A 59 5.94 -0.39 0.25
CA HIS A 59 5.35 -1.49 -0.54
C HIS A 59 6.31 -2.00 -1.60
N ASN A 60 6.31 -3.32 -1.80
CA ASN A 60 6.93 -3.95 -2.98
C ASN A 60 5.84 -4.64 -3.79
N SER A 61 5.80 -4.43 -5.10
CA SER A 61 4.75 -5.02 -5.93
C SER A 61 5.06 -5.11 -7.42
N CYS A 62 4.75 -6.22 -8.08
CA CYS A 62 4.87 -6.31 -9.53
C CYS A 62 3.86 -5.42 -10.25
N ASN A 63 2.60 -5.40 -9.80
CA ASN A 63 1.54 -4.59 -10.37
C ASN A 63 0.74 -3.85 -9.27
N ALA A 64 0.73 -2.52 -9.26
CA ALA A 64 0.06 -1.77 -8.19
C ALA A 64 -0.69 -0.53 -8.66
N THR A 65 -1.91 -0.39 -8.15
CA THR A 65 -2.69 0.84 -8.21
C THR A 65 -2.84 1.44 -6.81
N ARG A 66 -2.34 2.65 -6.61
CA ARG A 66 -2.39 3.34 -5.31
C ARG A 66 -3.03 4.71 -5.39
N ARG A 67 -3.94 4.97 -4.44
CA ARG A 67 -4.55 6.28 -4.20
C ARG A 67 -4.38 6.67 -2.73
N THR A 68 -3.59 7.69 -2.45
CA THR A 68 -3.42 8.23 -1.10
C THR A 68 -3.95 9.66 -1.04
N LYS A 69 -4.84 9.94 -0.09
CA LYS A 69 -5.27 11.29 0.27
C LYS A 69 -4.90 11.54 1.72
N ALA A 70 -3.94 12.43 1.96
CA ALA A 70 -3.53 12.76 3.33
C ALA A 70 -3.03 14.19 3.50
N SER A 71 -2.98 14.73 4.71
CA SER A 71 -2.32 16.03 4.92
C SER A 71 -0.80 15.87 4.83
N ARG A 72 -0.27 14.78 5.41
CA ARG A 72 1.13 14.36 5.29
C ARG A 72 1.20 12.92 4.77
N SER A 73 2.05 12.67 3.78
CA SER A 73 2.30 11.32 3.26
C SER A 73 3.78 11.04 3.06
N THR A 74 4.24 9.90 3.56
CA THR A 74 5.54 9.32 3.24
C THR A 74 5.32 7.98 2.55
N ASN A 75 5.89 7.78 1.38
CA ASN A 75 5.70 6.54 0.62
C ASN A 75 7.04 6.05 0.07
N ASN A 76 7.40 4.80 0.36
CA ASN A 76 8.53 4.10 -0.27
C ASN A 76 8.00 2.90 -1.05
N HIS A 77 8.32 2.80 -2.35
CA HIS A 77 7.72 1.80 -3.23
C HIS A 77 8.78 1.19 -4.14
N ASN A 78 8.74 -0.11 -4.31
CA ASN A 78 9.45 -0.80 -5.40
C ASN A 78 8.41 -1.50 -6.29
N SER A 79 8.41 -1.25 -7.60
CA SER A 79 7.43 -1.88 -8.48
C SER A 79 7.76 -1.90 -9.97
N CYS A 80 7.49 -3.01 -10.65
CA CYS A 80 7.68 -3.11 -12.10
C CYS A 80 6.58 -2.40 -12.91
N ASN A 81 5.34 -2.38 -12.42
CA ASN A 81 4.23 -1.70 -13.09
C ASN A 81 3.31 -1.02 -12.07
N ALA A 82 3.33 0.31 -11.97
CA ALA A 82 2.55 1.01 -10.94
C ALA A 82 1.89 2.30 -11.42
N THR A 83 0.61 2.43 -11.06
CA THR A 83 -0.15 3.67 -11.14
C THR A 83 -0.32 4.27 -9.74
N ARG A 84 0.15 5.51 -9.55
CA ARG A 84 0.12 6.17 -8.24
C ARG A 84 -0.52 7.55 -8.31
N ARG A 85 -1.51 7.79 -7.45
CA ARG A 85 -2.11 9.12 -7.24
C ARG A 85 -2.01 9.49 -5.76
N THR A 86 -1.22 10.51 -5.45
CA THR A 86 -1.09 11.04 -4.09
C THR A 86 -1.57 12.47 -4.07
N LYS A 87 -2.59 12.76 -3.24
CA LYS A 87 -3.05 14.13 -2.96
C LYS A 87 -2.72 14.42 -1.51
N ALA A 88 -1.64 15.17 -1.28
CA ALA A 88 -1.25 15.58 0.05
C ALA A 88 -0.63 16.97 0.10
N SER A 89 -0.86 17.67 1.22
CA SER A 89 -0.27 19.00 1.46
C SER A 89 1.25 18.91 1.61
N ARG A 90 1.75 17.82 2.20
CA ARG A 90 3.17 17.45 2.20
C ARG A 90 3.33 15.99 1.82
N SER A 91 4.15 15.71 0.82
CA SER A 91 4.43 14.35 0.35
C SER A 91 5.92 14.13 0.20
N SER A 92 6.44 13.03 0.74
CA SER A 92 7.74 12.47 0.39
C SER A 92 7.51 11.10 -0.23
N ASN A 93 7.90 10.91 -1.49
CA ASN A 93 7.74 9.65 -2.19
C ASN A 93 9.08 9.21 -2.77
N ASN A 94 9.54 8.05 -2.36
CA ASN A 94 10.61 7.31 -3.03
C ASN A 94 9.99 6.16 -3.82
N HIS A 95 10.38 6.04 -5.09
CA HIS A 95 9.86 5.02 -5.98
C HIS A 95 10.98 4.45 -6.82
N ASN A 96 11.25 3.17 -6.62
CA ASN A 96 12.11 2.38 -7.47
C ASN A 96 11.24 1.58 -8.44
N SER A 97 11.57 1.62 -9.73
CA SER A 97 10.90 0.84 -10.75
C SER A 97 11.88 -0.11 -11.38
N CYS A 98 11.60 -1.41 -11.35
CA CYS A 98 12.33 -2.36 -12.17
C CYS A 98 11.74 -2.29 -13.57
N ASN A 99 12.51 -1.79 -14.54
CA ASN A 99 12.20 -2.03 -15.94
C ASN A 99 12.41 -3.52 -16.20
N ALA A 100 11.37 -4.20 -16.69
CA ALA A 100 11.50 -5.54 -17.24
C ALA A 100 12.08 -5.48 -18.64
#